data_AF-A0A356WZ59-F1
#
_entry.id   AF-A0A356WZ59-F1
#
_cell.length_a   1.000
_cell.length_b   1.000
_cell.length_c   1.000
_cell.angle_alpha   90.00
_cell.angle_beta   90.00
_cell.angle_gamma   90.00
#
_symmetry.space_group_name_H-M   'P 1'
#
loop_
_entity.id
_entity.type
_entity.pdbx_description
1 polymer ?
#
loop_
_entity_poly.entity_id
_entity_poly.type
_entity_poly.pdbx_seq_one_letter_code
_entity_poly.pdbx_strand_id
1 'polypeptide(L)' 'MNKFYPAFLILVFIVGTFNLHAQDQQTLTLEESIEIAKQNSPLSRAANFALISSKWRYKSFQADLLPSLDLDG' A
#
# COMPACT_ATOMS: atom_id res chain seq x y z
N MET A 1 -25.70 32.66 -30.86
CA MET A 1 -24.82 31.77 -30.07
C MET A 1 -23.38 32.14 -30.36
N ASN A 2 -22.68 32.71 -29.39
CA ASN A 2 -21.48 33.51 -29.62
C ASN A 2 -20.31 32.61 -30.07
N LYS A 3 -19.87 32.76 -31.32
CA LYS A 3 -18.75 32.02 -31.97
C LYS A 3 -17.41 32.09 -31.21
N PHE A 4 -17.31 32.91 -30.17
CA PHE A 4 -16.13 33.12 -29.34
C PHE A 4 -15.98 32.13 -28.16
N TYR A 5 -17.05 31.41 -27.79
CA TYR A 5 -16.99 30.37 -26.74
C TYR A 5 -15.98 29.24 -26.98
N PRO A 6 -15.87 28.65 -28.20
CA PRO A 6 -14.89 27.59 -28.43
C PRO A 6 -13.45 28.11 -28.35
N ALA A 7 -13.20 29.34 -28.79
CA ALA A 7 -11.88 29.96 -28.70
C ALA A 7 -11.47 30.21 -27.24
N PHE A 8 -12.41 30.60 -26.39
CA PHE A 8 -12.18 30.77 -24.96
C PHE A 8 -11.86 29.44 -24.26
N LEU A 9 -12.56 28.35 -24.60
CA LEU A 9 -12.27 27.02 -24.06
C LEU A 9 -10.87 26.52 -24.45
N ILE A 10 -10.47 26.75 -25.71
CA ILE A 10 -9.13 26.39 -26.20
C ILE A 10 -8.04 27.20 -25.46
N LEU A 11 -8.27 28.50 -25.24
CA LEU A 11 -7.36 29.36 -24.51
C LEU A 11 -7.15 28.87 -23.06
N VAL A 12 -8.24 28.52 -22.36
CA VAL A 12 -8.17 27.98 -21.00
C VAL A 12 -7.42 26.65 -20.95
N PHE A 13 -7.65 25.78 -21.94
CA PHE A 13 -6.95 24.50 -22.03
C PHE A 13 -5.44 24.68 -22.24
N ILE A 14 -5.05 25.59 -23.14
CA ILE A 14 -3.64 25.91 -23.41
C ILE A 14 -2.96 26.47 -22.15
N VAL A 15 -3.58 27.44 -21.47
CA VAL A 15 -3.03 28.04 -20.23
C VAL A 15 -2.89 27.01 -19.10
N GLY A 16 -3.82 26.06 -19.00
CA GLY A 16 -3.76 24.99 -17.99
C GLY A 16 -2.56 24.04 -18.12
N THR A 17 -2.07 23.82 -19.35
CA THR A 17 -0.95 22.89 -19.59
C THR A 17 0.44 23.44 -19.23
N PHE A 18 0.60 24.76 -19.13
CA PHE A 18 1.90 25.37 -18.81
C PHE A 18 2.37 25.16 -17.36
N ASN A 19 1.47 24.73 -16.46
CA ASN A 19 1.79 24.46 -15.05
C ASN A 19 2.02 22.97 -14.76
N LEU A 20 2.18 22.13 -15.80
CA LEU A 20 2.58 20.74 -15.64
C LEU A 20 4.08 20.68 -15.29
N HIS A 21 4.39 20.97 -14.03
CA HIS A 21 5.69 20.60 -13.46
C HIS A 21 5.84 19.08 -13.57
N ALA A 22 6.84 18.64 -14.34
CA ALA A 22 7.21 17.24 -14.39
C ALA A 22 7.55 16.76 -12.98
N GLN A 23 7.14 15.54 -12.67
CA GLN A 23 7.31 14.93 -11.35
C GLN A 23 8.78 15.03 -10.93
N ASP A 24 9.06 15.70 -9.80
CA ASP A 24 10.41 15.81 -9.27
C ASP A 24 10.99 14.40 -9.12
N GLN A 25 12.08 14.13 -9.83
CA GLN A 25 12.72 12.82 -9.83
C GLN A 25 13.44 12.65 -8.50
N GLN A 26 12.76 12.04 -7.53
CA GLN A 26 13.36 11.69 -6.25
C GLN A 26 14.41 10.59 -6.48
N THR A 27 15.68 10.93 -6.28
CA THR A 27 16.78 9.96 -6.30
C THR A 27 16.84 9.27 -4.94
N LEU A 28 16.58 7.97 -4.94
CA LEU A 28 16.73 7.17 -3.73
C LEU A 28 18.20 6.78 -3.56
N THR A 29 18.71 6.90 -2.34
CA THR A 29 19.99 6.30 -1.97
C THR A 29 19.86 4.78 -1.88
N LEU A 30 20.99 4.08 -1.90
CA LEU A 30 21.02 2.63 -1.73
C LEU A 30 20.39 2.20 -0.40
N GLU A 31 20.70 2.92 0.67
CA GLU A 31 20.18 2.63 2.01
C GLU A 31 18.65 2.79 2.08
N GLU A 32 18.13 3.89 1.53
CA GLU A 32 16.67 4.11 1.44
C GLU A 32 15.99 3.03 0.61
N SER A 33 16.61 2.61 -0.49
CA SER A 33 16.08 1.53 -1.33
C SER A 33 16.02 0.21 -0.59
N ILE A 34 17.06 -0.11 0.21
CA ILE A 34 17.10 -1.31 1.05
C ILE A 34 16.03 -1.26 2.13
N GLU A 35 15.87 -0.11 2.80
CA GLU A 35 14.89 0.03 3.88
C GLU A 35 13.45 -0.05 3.33
N ILE A 36 13.18 0.61 2.21
CA ILE A 36 11.89 0.50 1.51
C ILE A 36 11.63 -0.96 1.11
N ALA A 37 12.63 -1.67 0.60
CA ALA A 37 12.49 -3.08 0.23
C ALA A 37 12.25 -3.98 1.46
N LYS A 38 12.93 -3.75 2.57
CA LYS A 38 12.69 -4.51 3.82
C LYS A 38 11.27 -4.31 4.34
N GLN A 39 10.73 -3.10 4.24
CA GLN A 39 9.38 -2.79 4.70
C GLN A 39 8.29 -3.31 3.75
N ASN A 40 8.52 -3.20 2.44
CA ASN A 40 7.47 -3.42 1.43
C ASN A 40 7.62 -4.75 0.65
N SER A 41 8.72 -5.47 0.80
CA SER A 41 8.94 -6.69 0.01
C SER A 41 7.92 -7.79 0.32
N PRO A 42 7.50 -8.56 -0.71
CA PRO A 42 6.65 -9.73 -0.51
C PRO A 42 7.27 -10.77 0.44
N LEU A 43 8.59 -10.94 0.41
CA LEU A 43 9.33 -11.86 1.27
C LEU A 43 9.23 -11.46 2.74
N SER A 44 9.44 -10.18 3.06
CA SER A 44 9.29 -9.66 4.42
C SER A 44 7.87 -9.87 4.95
N ARG A 45 6.85 -9.59 4.12
CA ARG A 45 5.45 -9.84 4.46
C ARG A 45 5.17 -11.32 4.70
N ALA A 46 5.66 -12.19 3.82
CA ALA A 46 5.50 -13.65 3.96
C ALA A 46 6.14 -14.15 5.27
N ALA A 47 7.33 -13.66 5.62
CA ALA A 47 8.01 -14.01 6.87
C ALA A 47 7.21 -13.54 8.11
N ASN A 48 6.65 -12.32 8.07
CA ASN A 48 5.79 -11.82 9.14
C ASN A 48 4.53 -12.69 9.32
N PHE A 49 3.85 -13.05 8.23
CA PHE A 49 2.69 -13.95 8.30
C PHE A 49 3.08 -15.36 8.78
N ALA A 50 4.25 -15.87 8.39
CA ALA A 50 4.77 -17.13 8.90
C ALA A 50 5.01 -17.09 10.42
N LEU A 51 5.57 -15.99 10.93
CA LEU A 51 5.76 -15.77 12.38
C LEU A 51 4.41 -15.75 13.11
N ILE A 52 3.47 -14.95 12.63
CA ILE A 52 2.13 -14.83 13.22
C ILE A 52 1.42 -16.19 13.22
N SER A 53 1.44 -16.91 12.09
CA SER A 53 0.80 -18.23 11.98
C SER A 53 1.43 -19.25 12.93
N SER A 54 2.76 -19.22 13.11
CA SER A 54 3.47 -20.10 14.03
C SER A 54 3.09 -19.81 15.48
N LYS A 55 2.94 -18.53 15.85
CA LYS A 55 2.47 -18.11 17.17
C LYS A 55 1.05 -18.62 17.45
N TRP A 56 0.14 -18.48 16.50
CA TRP A 56 -1.24 -18.96 16.68
C TRP A 56 -1.32 -20.47 16.72
N ARG A 57 -0.52 -21.18 15.91
CA ARG A 57 -0.42 -22.65 15.96
C ARG A 57 0.04 -23.12 17.33
N TYR A 58 1.04 -22.46 17.91
CA TYR A 58 1.50 -22.79 19.27
C TYR A 58 0.42 -22.58 20.32
N LYS A 59 -0.34 -21.48 20.24
CA LYS A 59 -1.46 -21.22 21.15
C LYS A 59 -2.60 -22.23 21.01
N SER A 60 -2.93 -22.61 19.77
CA SER A 60 -3.94 -23.66 19.50
C SER A 60 -3.51 -24.98 20.13
N PHE A 61 -2.25 -25.38 19.91
CA PHE A 61 -1.70 -26.59 20.51
C PHE A 61 -1.78 -26.57 22.03
N GLN A 62 -1.52 -25.42 22.68
CA GLN A 62 -1.71 -25.31 24.13
C GLN A 62 -3.18 -25.44 24.55
N ALA A 63 -4.12 -24.87 23.78
CA ALA A 63 -5.54 -24.96 24.08
C ALA A 63 -6.05 -26.40 23.96
N ASP A 64 -5.54 -27.16 22.98
CA ASP A 64 -5.89 -28.58 22.79
C ASP A 64 -5.46 -29.47 23.98
N LEU A 65 -4.51 -29.02 24.79
CA LEU A 65 -4.07 -29.72 26.00
C LEU A 65 -4.96 -29.41 27.23
N LEU A 66 -5.84 -28.43 27.13
CA LEU A 66 -6.73 -28.02 28.22
C LEU A 66 -8.13 -28.62 28.02
N PRO A 67 -8.87 -28.90 29.11
CA PRO A 67 -10.25 -29.34 28.98
C PRO A 67 -11.10 -28.27 28.30
N SER A 68 -11.82 -28.64 27.25
CA SER A 68 -12.80 -27.77 26.60
C SER A 68 -14.11 -27.76 27.40
N LEU A 69 -14.82 -26.63 27.36
CA LEU A 69 -16.18 -26.50 27.86
C LEU A 69 -17.07 -26.20 26.65
N ASP A 70 -17.85 -27.18 26.24
CA ASP A 70 -18.88 -27.02 25.21
C ASP A 70 -20.24 -26.90 25.89
N LEU A 71 -21.00 -25.86 25.56
CA LEU A 71 -22.36 -25.66 26.04
C LEU A 71 -23.32 -26.26 25.00
N ASP A 72 -23.73 -27.50 25.23
CA ASP A 72 -24.79 -28.16 24.46
C ASP A 72 -26.15 -27.94 25.14
N GLY A 73 -27.19 -27.64 24.36
CA GLY A 73 -28.55 -27.33 24.85
C GLY A 73 -29.64 -27.84 23.93
#